data_AF-A0A524J0D2-F1
#
_entry.id   AF-A0A524J0D2-F1
#
_cell.length_a   1.000
_cell.length_b   1.000
_cell.length_c   1.000
_cell.angle_alpha   90.00
_cell.angle_beta   90.00
_cell.angle_gamma   90.00
#
_symmetry.space_group_name_H-M   'P 1'
#
loop_
_entity.id
_entity.type
_entity.pdbx_description
1 polymer ?
#
loop_
_entity_poly.entity_id
_entity_poly.type
_entity_poly.pdbx_seq_one_letter_code
_entity_poly.pdbx_strand_id
1 'polypeptide(L)'
;MLTFQEVILRLQEYWVNQGAVLWQPYSEKVGAGTMNPATILRVLGPEPWNVVYSEPSYRPDDGRYAENPNRMQMHTQMQVILKPDPGDPQELYLKSLESLGIQRSEHDIRFVEDNWESPALGAWGLGWEVWLDGQEITQYTYFQQAGGITLEVPAVEITYGLERIVLYLQNKESVWDIQWDVNHTYGEMLRDQEIDHCRYDFDIADIGRLQKMFTLFEEEAELALNSKVIVPALDYILRCSHTFNLLDARGTVGVTERSIFFKRMRGLTRQAAELFLARREELGYPWLTRTGVAPTSQAQAALMHLPLGQGAVGHFPVENNGTSPFLFEIGVEELPASHLTSALAQLETIVSTALPQLRLPYNSIQIWGTPRRLTVFVSELANRQSDESKLVKGPPARAAYDNDGHPTKAALGFARSQGVDVDDLTVAHTEGGDYVFAQLELKGQTAEKVLSQALPEWIAALSFPRAMRWMQDGVTFSRPIRWLVAMVGEEVVPCAFAGVLSGRVTRGPRSTGSTDIALSSASDYKPILDSYGVCVDVRERRAEILRQVHLLAKTVDGHIRENPDLLDEVVNLVEVPTAILGSFGKR
;
A
#
# COMPACT_ATOMS: atom_id res chain seq x y z
N MET A 1 30.97 -12.78 -7.93
CA MET A 1 29.61 -13.30 -8.12
C MET A 1 29.24 -13.98 -6.82
N LEU A 2 28.12 -13.61 -6.20
CA LEU A 2 27.75 -14.17 -4.89
C LEU A 2 27.27 -15.62 -5.03
N THR A 3 27.72 -16.51 -4.16
CA THR A 3 27.19 -17.87 -4.08
C THR A 3 25.84 -17.89 -3.34
N PHE A 4 25.09 -19.00 -3.43
CA PHE A 4 23.79 -19.12 -2.77
C PHE A 4 23.86 -18.86 -1.25
N GLN A 5 24.84 -19.45 -0.57
CA GLN A 5 25.02 -19.25 0.87
C GLN A 5 25.45 -17.80 1.22
N GLU A 6 26.23 -17.14 0.36
CA GLU A 6 26.62 -15.74 0.56
C GLU A 6 25.41 -14.80 0.47
N VAL A 7 24.47 -15.08 -0.45
CA VAL A 7 23.21 -14.32 -0.56
C VAL A 7 22.36 -14.47 0.70
N ILE A 8 22.24 -15.69 1.25
CA ILE A 8 21.54 -15.94 2.52
C ILE A 8 22.16 -15.11 3.64
N LEU A 9 23.49 -15.21 3.83
CA LEU A 9 24.20 -14.51 4.89
C LEU A 9 24.07 -12.99 4.76
N ARG A 10 24.15 -12.46 3.55
CA ARG A 10 24.10 -11.02 3.29
C ARG A 10 22.71 -10.43 3.53
N LEU A 11 21.64 -11.14 3.16
CA LEU A 11 20.27 -10.71 3.48
C LEU A 11 20.00 -10.78 4.97
N GLN A 12 20.45 -11.84 5.66
CA GLN A 12 20.33 -11.95 7.11
C GLN A 12 21.06 -10.80 7.81
N GLU A 13 22.33 -10.54 7.44
CA GLU A 13 23.12 -9.44 7.98
C GLU A 13 22.47 -8.08 7.70
N TYR A 14 22.01 -7.85 6.46
CA TYR A 14 21.34 -6.61 6.09
C TYR A 14 20.13 -6.32 7.00
N TRP A 15 19.23 -7.29 7.14
CA TRP A 15 18.00 -7.10 7.93
C TRP A 15 18.27 -7.05 9.43
N VAL A 16 19.25 -7.79 9.93
CA VAL A 16 19.73 -7.66 11.32
C VAL A 16 20.26 -6.25 11.58
N ASN A 17 21.01 -5.67 10.62
CA ASN A 17 21.50 -4.29 10.71
C ASN A 17 20.38 -3.25 10.64
N GLN A 18 19.21 -3.58 10.06
CA GLN A 18 18.00 -2.75 10.15
C GLN A 18 17.27 -2.90 11.51
N GLY A 19 17.65 -3.87 12.34
CA GLY A 19 17.03 -4.12 13.65
C GLY A 19 16.03 -5.29 13.68
N ALA A 20 16.00 -6.14 12.64
CA ALA A 20 15.22 -7.37 12.66
C ALA A 20 15.90 -8.44 13.53
N VAL A 21 15.09 -9.25 14.23
CA VAL A 21 15.59 -10.43 14.93
C VAL A 21 15.93 -11.51 13.90
N LEU A 22 17.14 -12.06 13.96
CA LEU A 22 17.47 -13.25 13.19
C LEU A 22 16.78 -14.48 13.82
N TRP A 23 15.89 -15.10 13.05
CA TRP A 23 15.19 -16.33 13.43
C TRP A 23 15.71 -17.52 12.63
N GLN A 24 15.22 -18.72 12.95
CA GLN A 24 15.65 -19.97 12.35
C GLN A 24 14.53 -20.59 11.52
N PRO A 25 14.88 -21.38 10.49
CA PRO A 25 13.92 -22.25 9.82
C PRO A 25 13.11 -23.07 10.82
N TYR A 26 11.82 -23.25 10.54
CA TYR A 26 10.98 -24.07 11.39
C TYR A 26 11.23 -25.56 11.12
N SER A 27 11.15 -26.39 12.16
CA SER A 27 11.43 -27.83 12.04
C SER A 27 10.31 -28.62 11.35
N GLU A 28 9.11 -28.06 11.28
CA GLU A 28 7.98 -28.66 10.57
C GLU A 28 7.99 -28.26 9.09
N LYS A 29 7.54 -29.17 8.21
CA LYS A 29 7.42 -28.85 6.78
C LYS A 29 6.31 -27.84 6.55
N VAL A 30 6.70 -26.66 6.08
CA VAL A 30 5.80 -25.55 5.76
C VAL A 30 5.86 -25.21 4.27
N GLY A 31 4.76 -24.71 3.70
CA GLY A 31 4.71 -24.30 2.29
C GLY A 31 5.20 -22.86 2.03
N ALA A 32 5.40 -22.09 3.10
CA ALA A 32 5.93 -20.73 3.08
C ALA A 32 6.41 -20.28 4.47
N GLY A 33 7.32 -19.30 4.51
CA GLY A 33 7.76 -18.60 5.72
C GLY A 33 6.63 -18.03 6.56
N THR A 34 5.51 -17.68 5.94
CA THR A 34 4.29 -17.20 6.61
C THR A 34 3.77 -18.17 7.67
N MET A 35 3.94 -19.49 7.45
CA MET A 35 3.40 -20.52 8.33
C MET A 35 4.24 -20.73 9.61
N ASN A 36 5.48 -20.24 9.63
CA ASN A 36 6.33 -20.30 10.82
C ASN A 36 5.67 -19.53 11.98
N PRO A 37 5.70 -20.03 13.22
CA PRO A 37 5.15 -19.33 14.38
C PRO A 37 5.70 -17.90 14.57
N ALA A 38 6.93 -17.65 14.10
CA ALA A 38 7.53 -16.31 14.09
C ALA A 38 6.84 -15.33 13.13
N THR A 39 6.00 -15.80 12.21
CA THR A 39 5.10 -14.96 11.41
C THR A 39 3.65 -15.12 11.87
N ILE A 40 3.01 -16.26 11.65
CA ILE A 40 1.54 -16.40 11.77
C ILE A 40 1.00 -16.01 13.16
N LEU A 41 1.75 -16.28 14.24
CA LEU A 41 1.35 -15.88 15.59
C LEU A 41 1.77 -14.44 15.91
N ARG A 42 2.93 -13.98 15.42
CA ARG A 42 3.51 -12.69 15.80
C ARG A 42 2.95 -11.49 15.04
N VAL A 43 2.35 -11.72 13.87
CA VAL A 43 1.57 -10.69 13.18
C VAL A 43 0.29 -10.32 13.96
N LEU A 44 -0.18 -11.19 14.86
CA LEU A 44 -1.35 -10.93 15.70
C LEU A 44 -1.06 -9.92 16.81
N GLY A 45 -2.08 -9.17 17.21
CA GLY A 45 -2.04 -8.27 18.37
C GLY A 45 -1.27 -6.97 18.12
N PRO A 46 -1.13 -6.11 19.14
CA PRO A 46 -0.55 -4.77 18.98
C PRO A 46 0.99 -4.75 19.14
N GLU A 47 1.60 -5.84 19.59
CA GLU A 47 3.04 -5.85 19.87
C GLU A 47 3.88 -5.72 18.59
N PRO A 48 4.92 -4.86 18.61
CA PRO A 48 5.86 -4.74 17.50
C PRO A 48 6.70 -6.01 17.37
N TRP A 49 7.00 -6.38 16.13
CA TRP A 49 7.76 -7.58 15.79
C TRP A 49 8.44 -7.43 14.44
N ASN A 50 9.77 -7.45 14.45
CA ASN A 50 10.56 -7.46 13.23
C ASN A 50 11.48 -8.67 13.24
N VAL A 51 11.42 -9.47 12.18
CA VAL A 51 12.16 -10.74 12.12
C VAL A 51 12.62 -11.03 10.70
N VAL A 52 13.78 -11.66 10.57
CA VAL A 52 14.32 -12.19 9.31
C VAL A 52 14.74 -13.64 9.50
N TYR A 53 14.45 -14.52 8.55
CA TYR A 53 14.91 -15.90 8.55
C TYR A 53 14.84 -16.54 7.17
N SER A 54 15.67 -17.56 6.96
CA SER A 54 15.49 -18.45 5.82
C SER A 54 14.43 -19.49 6.15
N GLU A 55 13.60 -19.86 5.18
CA GLU A 55 12.59 -20.91 5.32
C GLU A 55 12.58 -21.85 4.10
N PRO A 56 13.12 -23.07 4.24
CA PRO A 56 12.86 -24.18 3.32
C PRO A 56 11.36 -24.43 3.21
N SER A 57 10.81 -24.17 2.04
CA SER A 57 9.37 -24.22 1.77
C SER A 57 9.04 -25.39 0.85
N TYR A 58 8.09 -26.23 1.26
CA TYR A 58 7.72 -27.48 0.59
C TYR A 58 6.34 -27.36 -0.06
N ARG A 59 6.31 -27.49 -1.38
CA ARG A 59 5.12 -27.46 -2.25
C ARG A 59 5.12 -28.73 -3.13
N PRO A 60 4.57 -29.85 -2.65
CA PRO A 60 4.52 -31.12 -3.38
C PRO A 60 4.07 -30.99 -4.85
N ASP A 61 3.00 -30.23 -5.12
CA ASP A 61 2.45 -29.99 -6.46
C ASP A 61 3.42 -29.31 -7.43
N ASP A 62 4.44 -28.63 -6.91
CA ASP A 62 5.47 -27.93 -7.70
C ASP A 62 6.62 -28.85 -8.13
N GLY A 63 6.68 -30.10 -7.63
CA GLY A 63 7.75 -31.04 -7.95
C GLY A 63 7.84 -31.37 -9.45
N ARG A 64 9.06 -31.38 -10.01
CA ARG A 64 9.28 -31.62 -11.46
C ARG A 64 10.44 -32.57 -11.76
N TYR A 65 10.74 -33.51 -10.86
CA TYR A 65 11.79 -34.53 -11.02
C TYR A 65 13.17 -33.96 -11.39
N ALA A 66 13.43 -32.71 -10.99
CA ALA A 66 14.61 -31.94 -11.40
C ALA A 66 14.83 -31.83 -12.92
N GLU A 67 13.75 -31.91 -13.71
CA GLU A 67 13.76 -31.69 -15.16
C GLU A 67 13.39 -30.24 -15.52
N ASN A 68 12.73 -29.53 -14.60
CA ASN A 68 12.38 -28.12 -14.81
C ASN A 68 13.51 -27.20 -14.32
N PRO A 69 13.87 -26.16 -15.08
CA PRO A 69 14.95 -25.24 -14.71
C PRO A 69 14.58 -24.25 -13.60
N ASN A 70 13.30 -24.06 -13.27
CA ASN A 70 12.83 -22.99 -12.37
C ASN A 70 11.81 -23.45 -11.31
N ARG A 71 11.37 -24.71 -11.36
CA ARG A 71 10.32 -25.26 -10.49
C ARG A 71 10.77 -26.57 -9.86
N MET A 72 10.51 -26.68 -8.56
CA MET A 72 10.94 -27.76 -7.67
C MET A 72 9.96 -27.83 -6.49
N GLN A 73 9.85 -28.97 -5.81
CA GLN A 73 8.95 -29.07 -4.66
C GLN A 73 9.50 -28.41 -3.40
N MET A 74 10.82 -28.24 -3.26
CA MET A 74 11.42 -27.51 -2.14
C MET A 74 12.29 -26.37 -2.66
N HIS A 75 11.94 -25.15 -2.24
CA HIS A 75 12.67 -23.92 -2.52
C HIS A 75 12.91 -23.15 -1.22
N THR A 76 13.87 -22.24 -1.25
CA THR A 76 14.30 -21.49 -0.07
C THR A 76 13.78 -20.08 -0.12
N GLN A 77 12.94 -19.74 0.85
CA GLN A 77 12.52 -18.36 1.05
C GLN A 77 13.48 -17.64 1.98
N MET A 78 13.71 -16.35 1.76
CA MET A 78 14.07 -15.43 2.84
C MET A 78 12.79 -14.72 3.24
N GLN A 79 12.43 -14.82 4.50
CA GLN A 79 11.21 -14.27 5.06
C GLN A 79 11.56 -13.09 5.95
N VAL A 80 10.87 -11.97 5.75
CA VAL A 80 10.97 -10.79 6.60
C VAL A 80 9.58 -10.35 7.01
N ILE A 81 9.39 -10.08 8.30
CA ILE A 81 8.20 -9.41 8.82
C ILE A 81 8.64 -8.08 9.44
N LEU A 82 7.92 -7.02 9.09
CA LEU A 82 8.05 -5.70 9.69
C LEU A 82 6.71 -5.31 10.33
N LYS A 83 6.70 -5.10 11.64
CA LYS A 83 5.50 -4.74 12.39
C LYS A 83 5.85 -3.78 13.53
N PRO A 84 5.27 -2.56 13.55
CA PRO A 84 4.40 -1.98 12.52
C PRO A 84 5.15 -1.73 11.20
N ASP A 85 4.42 -1.29 10.17
CA ASP A 85 5.00 -0.69 8.97
C ASP A 85 6.01 0.43 9.35
N PRO A 86 7.28 0.37 8.90
CA PRO A 86 8.31 1.36 9.23
C PRO A 86 8.14 2.70 8.49
N GLY A 87 7.25 2.79 7.51
CA GLY A 87 7.00 4.02 6.74
C GLY A 87 7.72 4.09 5.38
N ASP A 88 8.80 3.34 5.20
CA ASP A 88 9.57 3.21 3.95
C ASP A 88 9.92 1.75 3.55
N PRO A 89 9.05 0.75 3.79
CA PRO A 89 9.44 -0.66 3.69
C PRO A 89 9.82 -1.12 2.27
N GLN A 90 9.25 -0.52 1.21
CA GLN A 90 9.69 -0.78 -0.16
C GLN A 90 11.12 -0.26 -0.43
N GLU A 91 11.51 0.87 0.17
CA GLU A 91 12.87 1.42 0.03
C GLU A 91 13.87 0.56 0.79
N LEU A 92 13.50 0.03 1.96
CA LEU A 92 14.29 -0.96 2.70
C LEU A 92 14.48 -2.26 1.90
N TYR A 93 13.43 -2.74 1.23
CA TYR A 93 13.51 -3.90 0.34
C TYR A 93 14.46 -3.63 -0.84
N LEU A 94 14.32 -2.51 -1.54
CA LEU A 94 15.18 -2.22 -2.69
C LEU A 94 16.65 -2.04 -2.29
N LYS A 95 16.91 -1.43 -1.12
CA LYS A 95 18.26 -1.37 -0.54
C LYS A 95 18.82 -2.75 -0.19
N SER A 96 17.97 -3.72 0.17
CA SER A 96 18.43 -5.10 0.37
C SER A 96 18.89 -5.73 -0.94
N LEU A 97 18.22 -5.46 -2.06
CA LEU A 97 18.66 -5.92 -3.39
C LEU A 97 19.98 -5.25 -3.82
N GLU A 98 20.12 -3.94 -3.57
CA GLU A 98 21.38 -3.21 -3.80
C GLU A 98 22.52 -3.81 -2.97
N SER A 99 22.23 -4.25 -1.74
CA SER A 99 23.23 -4.94 -0.92
C SER A 99 23.73 -6.23 -1.57
N LEU A 100 22.93 -6.90 -2.41
CA LEU A 100 23.33 -8.07 -3.18
C LEU A 100 24.05 -7.72 -4.49
N GLY A 101 24.12 -6.44 -4.86
CA GLY A 101 24.72 -5.95 -6.10
C GLY A 101 23.72 -5.69 -7.22
N ILE A 102 22.41 -5.76 -6.97
CA ILE A 102 21.36 -5.48 -7.96
C ILE A 102 21.09 -3.96 -7.94
N GLN A 103 21.54 -3.24 -8.96
CA GLN A 103 21.39 -1.78 -9.04
C GLN A 103 20.09 -1.38 -9.74
N ARG A 104 19.28 -0.54 -9.10
CA ARG A 104 17.97 -0.10 -9.63
C ARG A 104 18.04 0.65 -10.96
N SER A 105 19.18 1.25 -11.26
CA SER A 105 19.42 1.98 -12.52
C SER A 105 19.74 1.06 -13.69
N GLU A 106 20.13 -0.19 -13.42
CA GLU A 106 20.54 -1.18 -14.42
C GLU A 106 19.43 -2.21 -14.70
N HIS A 107 18.39 -2.25 -13.86
CA HIS A 107 17.35 -3.27 -13.89
C HIS A 107 15.94 -2.69 -13.86
N ASP A 108 15.03 -3.37 -14.54
CA ASP A 108 13.61 -3.07 -14.52
C ASP A 108 12.95 -3.81 -13.34
N ILE A 109 12.82 -3.09 -12.21
CA ILE A 109 12.15 -3.60 -11.00
C ILE A 109 10.72 -3.05 -10.95
N ARG A 110 9.73 -3.94 -11.03
CA ARG A 110 8.31 -3.58 -11.04
C ARG A 110 7.56 -4.21 -9.87
N PHE A 111 6.67 -3.43 -9.27
CA PHE A 111 5.72 -3.90 -8.26
C PHE A 111 4.37 -4.08 -8.96
N VAL A 112 4.07 -5.34 -9.33
CA VAL A 112 2.84 -5.70 -10.03
C VAL A 112 1.81 -6.09 -8.98
N GLU A 113 0.59 -5.56 -9.07
CA GLU A 113 -0.46 -5.90 -8.10
C GLU A 113 -0.70 -7.41 -8.06
N ASP A 114 -0.61 -7.97 -6.86
CA ASP A 114 -1.08 -9.31 -6.56
C ASP A 114 -1.58 -9.37 -5.11
N ASN A 115 -2.68 -10.07 -4.90
CA ASN A 115 -3.29 -10.22 -3.58
C ASN A 115 -3.04 -11.63 -3.06
N TRP A 116 -2.47 -11.71 -1.86
CA TRP A 116 -2.09 -12.98 -1.27
C TRP A 116 -3.16 -13.49 -0.29
N GLU A 117 -3.47 -14.78 -0.38
CA GLU A 117 -4.34 -15.48 0.57
C GLU A 117 -3.75 -16.87 0.89
N SER A 118 -3.78 -17.24 2.17
CA SER A 118 -3.60 -18.60 2.65
C SER A 118 -4.91 -19.11 3.26
N PRO A 119 -5.72 -19.87 2.49
CA PRO A 119 -7.01 -20.34 2.95
C PRO A 119 -6.95 -21.24 4.18
N ALA A 120 -5.88 -22.05 4.30
CA ALA A 120 -5.68 -22.99 5.41
C ALA A 120 -5.40 -22.27 6.73
N LEU A 121 -4.66 -21.16 6.69
CA LEU A 121 -4.33 -20.37 7.89
C LEU A 121 -5.32 -19.23 8.15
N GLY A 122 -6.28 -18.99 7.25
CA GLY A 122 -7.21 -17.87 7.35
C GLY A 122 -6.48 -16.53 7.35
N ALA A 123 -5.36 -16.44 6.63
CA ALA A 123 -4.55 -15.24 6.50
C ALA A 123 -4.66 -14.69 5.09
N TRP A 124 -4.74 -13.37 4.96
CA TRP A 124 -4.74 -12.69 3.65
C TRP A 124 -4.23 -11.26 3.78
N GLY A 125 -3.76 -10.72 2.67
CA GLY A 125 -3.26 -9.36 2.56
C GLY A 125 -3.32 -8.83 1.14
N LEU A 126 -3.07 -7.53 1.00
CA LEU A 126 -2.90 -6.87 -0.30
C LEU A 126 -1.42 -6.55 -0.49
N GLY A 127 -0.94 -6.56 -1.73
CA GLY A 127 0.43 -6.18 -2.00
C GLY A 127 0.83 -6.30 -3.46
N TRP A 128 2.02 -6.82 -3.68
CA TRP A 128 2.64 -6.92 -5.00
C TRP A 128 3.49 -8.18 -5.14
N GLU A 129 3.51 -8.69 -6.37
CA GLU A 129 4.66 -9.44 -6.87
C GLU A 129 5.73 -8.45 -7.33
N VAL A 130 6.98 -8.68 -6.94
CA VAL A 130 8.11 -7.90 -7.43
C VAL A 130 8.81 -8.65 -8.55
N TRP A 131 8.83 -8.03 -9.72
CA TRP A 131 9.44 -8.55 -10.94
C TRP A 131 10.76 -7.83 -11.20
N LEU A 132 11.83 -8.59 -11.46
CA LEU A 132 13.15 -8.14 -11.88
C LEU A 132 13.40 -8.64 -13.30
N ASP A 133 13.52 -7.73 -14.27
CA ASP A 133 13.81 -8.05 -15.69
C ASP A 133 12.89 -9.16 -16.28
N GLY A 134 11.62 -9.19 -15.85
CA GLY A 134 10.64 -10.17 -16.31
C GLY A 134 10.62 -11.50 -15.53
N GLN A 135 11.32 -11.60 -14.40
CA GLN A 135 11.22 -12.71 -13.46
C GLN A 135 10.70 -12.23 -12.10
N GLU A 136 9.63 -12.84 -11.60
CA GLU A 136 9.13 -12.61 -10.23
C GLU A 136 10.16 -13.13 -9.21
N ILE A 137 10.68 -12.26 -8.34
CA ILE A 137 11.72 -12.58 -7.36
C ILE A 137 11.26 -12.45 -5.90
N THR A 138 10.13 -11.80 -5.63
CA THR A 138 9.68 -11.55 -4.25
C THR A 138 8.17 -11.35 -4.21
N GLN A 139 7.53 -11.90 -3.18
CA GLN A 139 6.17 -11.52 -2.79
C GLN A 139 6.25 -10.44 -1.70
N TYR A 140 5.45 -9.39 -1.84
CA TYR A 140 5.33 -8.32 -0.87
C TYR A 140 3.87 -8.20 -0.42
N THR A 141 3.57 -8.27 0.87
CA THR A 141 2.19 -8.35 1.38
C THR A 141 1.99 -7.53 2.64
N TYR A 142 0.94 -6.71 2.69
CA TYR A 142 0.42 -6.13 3.94
C TYR A 142 -0.71 -6.98 4.48
N PHE A 143 -0.46 -7.69 5.59
CA PHE A 143 -1.47 -8.51 6.22
C PHE A 143 -2.67 -7.69 6.68
N GLN A 144 -3.86 -8.08 6.21
CA GLN A 144 -5.13 -7.53 6.71
C GLN A 144 -5.78 -8.46 7.73
N GLN A 145 -5.50 -9.76 7.62
CA GLN A 145 -6.01 -10.80 8.49
C GLN A 145 -4.97 -11.91 8.67
N ALA A 146 -4.93 -12.50 9.86
CA ALA A 146 -4.18 -13.72 10.15
C ALA A 146 -4.99 -14.59 11.12
N GLY A 147 -5.01 -15.92 10.92
CA GLY A 147 -5.75 -16.82 11.80
C GLY A 147 -7.26 -16.53 11.85
N GLY A 148 -7.85 -15.95 10.81
CA GLY A 148 -9.26 -15.52 10.86
C GLY A 148 -9.51 -14.22 11.63
N ILE A 149 -8.47 -13.55 12.12
CA ILE A 149 -8.54 -12.35 12.95
C ILE A 149 -8.03 -11.15 12.15
N THR A 150 -8.87 -10.11 12.10
CA THR A 150 -8.55 -8.83 11.48
C THR A 150 -7.45 -8.12 12.28
N LEU A 151 -6.36 -7.74 11.63
CA LEU A 151 -5.23 -7.08 12.30
C LEU A 151 -5.52 -5.59 12.50
N GLU A 152 -5.26 -5.05 13.69
CA GLU A 152 -5.33 -3.60 13.96
C GLU A 152 -4.06 -2.88 13.52
N VAL A 153 -2.91 -3.54 13.68
CA VAL A 153 -1.60 -3.07 13.22
C VAL A 153 -1.12 -4.04 12.15
N PRO A 154 -1.37 -3.75 10.86
CA PRO A 154 -0.92 -4.55 9.74
C PRO A 154 0.59 -4.73 9.75
N ALA A 155 1.03 -5.96 9.51
CA ALA A 155 2.43 -6.28 9.32
C ALA A 155 2.77 -6.32 7.83
N VAL A 156 3.97 -5.88 7.48
CA VAL A 156 4.55 -6.02 6.15
C VAL A 156 5.30 -7.34 6.09
N GLU A 157 4.98 -8.16 5.10
CA GLU A 157 5.67 -9.37 4.75
C GLU A 157 6.45 -9.17 3.45
N ILE A 158 7.73 -9.54 3.47
CA ILE A 158 8.61 -9.53 2.31
C ILE A 158 9.22 -10.92 2.20
N THR A 159 8.90 -11.61 1.11
CA THR A 159 9.25 -13.03 0.91
C THR A 159 10.04 -13.19 -0.37
N TYR A 160 11.35 -13.29 -0.24
CA TYR A 160 12.27 -13.44 -1.37
C TYR A 160 12.31 -14.88 -1.85
N GLY A 161 12.26 -15.10 -3.17
CA GLY A 161 12.58 -16.38 -3.80
C GLY A 161 14.08 -16.45 -4.08
N LEU A 162 14.85 -17.08 -3.20
CA LEU A 162 16.31 -17.00 -3.24
C LEU A 162 16.91 -17.63 -4.48
N GLU A 163 16.39 -18.77 -4.94
CA GLU A 163 16.92 -19.44 -6.12
C GLU A 163 16.75 -18.58 -7.37
N ARG A 164 15.65 -17.84 -7.50
CA ARG A 164 15.42 -16.92 -8.63
C ARG A 164 16.38 -15.73 -8.60
N ILE A 165 16.56 -15.11 -7.43
CA ILE A 165 17.52 -14.01 -7.26
C ILE A 165 18.94 -14.49 -7.58
N VAL A 166 19.32 -15.67 -7.12
CA VAL A 166 20.67 -16.20 -7.35
C VAL A 166 20.85 -16.63 -8.80
N LEU A 167 19.85 -17.25 -9.43
CA LEU A 167 19.86 -17.60 -10.85
C LEU A 167 20.17 -16.36 -11.71
N TYR A 168 19.55 -15.23 -11.37
CA TYR A 168 19.82 -13.93 -11.97
C TYR A 168 21.26 -13.44 -11.71
N LEU A 169 21.65 -13.32 -10.44
CA LEU A 169 22.99 -12.83 -10.03
C LEU A 169 24.13 -13.66 -10.63
N GLN A 170 23.86 -14.95 -10.86
CA GLN A 170 24.82 -15.90 -11.38
C GLN A 170 24.76 -16.09 -12.90
N ASN A 171 23.79 -15.43 -13.57
CA ASN A 171 23.51 -15.55 -14.98
C ASN A 171 23.42 -17.02 -15.44
N LYS A 172 22.59 -17.82 -14.73
CA LYS A 172 22.33 -19.23 -15.02
C LYS A 172 20.96 -19.40 -15.66
N GLU A 173 20.79 -20.45 -16.46
CA GLU A 173 19.50 -20.77 -17.09
C GLU A 173 18.64 -21.75 -16.25
N SER A 174 19.25 -22.39 -15.26
CA SER A 174 18.66 -23.45 -14.45
C SER A 174 19.11 -23.36 -13.00
N VAL A 175 18.17 -23.56 -12.07
CA VAL A 175 18.45 -23.55 -10.62
C VAL A 175 19.48 -24.61 -10.23
N TRP A 176 19.52 -25.74 -10.95
CA TRP A 176 20.45 -26.85 -10.68
C TRP A 176 21.91 -26.48 -10.93
N ASP A 177 22.18 -25.44 -11.74
CA ASP A 177 23.52 -24.99 -12.11
C ASP A 177 24.03 -23.82 -11.22
N ILE A 178 23.20 -23.37 -10.28
CA ILE A 178 23.57 -22.35 -9.29
C ILE A 178 24.74 -22.87 -8.45
N GLN A 179 25.75 -22.03 -8.23
CA GLN A 179 26.82 -22.27 -7.27
C GLN A 179 26.29 -22.06 -5.85
N TRP A 180 26.26 -23.14 -5.07
CA TRP A 180 25.91 -23.08 -3.66
C TRP A 180 27.04 -22.43 -2.86
N ASP A 181 28.26 -22.94 -3.08
CA ASP A 181 29.53 -22.40 -2.60
C ASP A 181 30.56 -22.39 -3.75
N VAL A 182 31.86 -22.29 -3.44
CA VAL A 182 32.94 -22.24 -4.45
C VAL A 182 33.17 -23.59 -5.15
N ASN A 183 32.75 -24.70 -4.54
CA ASN A 183 33.07 -26.06 -4.96
C ASN A 183 31.85 -26.90 -5.35
N HIS A 184 30.64 -26.49 -4.94
CA HIS A 184 29.42 -27.28 -5.09
C HIS A 184 28.30 -26.49 -5.75
N THR A 185 27.55 -27.17 -6.60
CA THR A 185 26.33 -26.67 -7.22
C THR A 185 25.08 -27.05 -6.42
N TYR A 186 23.99 -26.31 -6.63
CA TYR A 186 22.68 -26.60 -6.06
C TYR A 186 22.19 -28.00 -6.50
N GLY A 187 22.46 -28.38 -7.76
CA GLY A 187 22.16 -29.70 -8.30
C GLY A 187 22.91 -30.83 -7.59
N GLU A 188 24.20 -30.68 -7.30
CA GLU A 188 24.98 -31.68 -6.56
C GLU A 188 24.46 -31.89 -5.13
N MET A 189 23.80 -30.88 -4.55
CA MET A 189 23.30 -30.96 -3.17
C MET A 189 21.86 -31.46 -3.08
N LEU A 190 20.98 -31.06 -4.01
CA LEU A 190 19.52 -31.18 -3.83
C LEU A 190 18.80 -31.92 -4.96
N ARG A 191 19.47 -32.27 -6.07
CA ARG A 191 18.79 -32.89 -7.22
C ARG A 191 18.19 -34.25 -6.89
N ASP A 192 18.94 -35.12 -6.22
CA ASP A 192 18.45 -36.45 -5.84
C ASP A 192 17.28 -36.35 -4.86
N GLN A 193 17.36 -35.39 -3.93
CA GLN A 193 16.28 -35.10 -2.99
C GLN A 193 14.99 -34.64 -3.70
N GLU A 194 15.09 -33.77 -4.71
CA GLU A 194 13.93 -33.35 -5.52
C GLU A 194 13.29 -34.55 -6.24
N ILE A 195 14.11 -35.41 -6.85
CA ILE A 195 13.63 -36.60 -7.57
C ILE A 195 12.92 -37.55 -6.62
N ASP A 196 13.51 -37.84 -5.46
CA ASP A 196 12.92 -38.76 -4.48
C ASP A 196 11.63 -38.19 -3.87
N HIS A 197 11.57 -36.88 -3.61
CA HIS A 197 10.32 -36.24 -3.19
C HIS A 197 9.24 -36.33 -4.27
N CYS A 198 9.55 -36.02 -5.54
CA CYS A 198 8.58 -36.14 -6.62
C CYS A 198 8.03 -37.57 -6.75
N ARG A 199 8.90 -38.58 -6.69
CA ARG A 199 8.48 -39.99 -6.71
C ARG A 199 7.58 -40.33 -5.53
N TYR A 200 7.89 -39.81 -4.35
CA TYR A 200 7.05 -40.02 -3.18
C TYR A 200 5.69 -39.34 -3.33
N ASP A 201 5.69 -38.04 -3.61
CA ASP A 201 4.53 -37.17 -3.63
C ASP A 201 3.54 -37.55 -4.74
N PHE A 202 4.02 -37.98 -5.91
CA PHE A 202 3.17 -38.31 -7.06
C PHE A 202 2.87 -39.81 -7.22
N ASP A 203 3.74 -40.71 -6.79
CA ASP A 203 3.60 -42.14 -7.12
C ASP A 203 3.42 -43.02 -5.88
N ILE A 204 4.24 -42.83 -4.85
CA ILE A 204 4.39 -43.81 -3.74
C ILE A 204 3.47 -43.51 -2.56
N ALA A 205 3.20 -42.25 -2.24
CA ALA A 205 2.49 -41.89 -1.03
C ALA A 205 1.10 -42.56 -0.96
N ASP A 206 0.87 -43.30 0.12
CA ASP A 206 -0.36 -44.07 0.33
C ASP A 206 -1.48 -43.16 0.82
N ILE A 207 -2.49 -42.97 -0.04
CA ILE A 207 -3.63 -42.08 0.20
C ILE A 207 -4.37 -42.44 1.50
N GLY A 208 -4.59 -43.73 1.75
CA GLY A 208 -5.34 -44.18 2.94
C GLY A 208 -4.58 -43.93 4.25
N ARG A 209 -3.24 -44.04 4.24
CA ARG A 209 -2.40 -43.68 5.39
C ARG A 209 -2.35 -42.17 5.57
N LEU A 210 -2.19 -41.38 4.51
CA LEU A 210 -2.21 -39.93 4.59
C LEU A 210 -3.53 -39.41 5.16
N GLN A 211 -4.67 -39.95 4.75
CA GLN A 211 -5.98 -39.63 5.33
C GLN A 211 -6.05 -39.94 6.83
N LYS A 212 -5.55 -41.10 7.26
CA LYS A 212 -5.48 -41.45 8.68
C LYS A 212 -4.56 -40.52 9.47
N MET A 213 -3.40 -40.18 8.92
CA MET A 213 -2.45 -39.24 9.53
C MET A 213 -3.08 -37.86 9.67
N PHE A 214 -3.78 -37.37 8.65
CA PHE A 214 -4.49 -36.10 8.72
C PHE A 214 -5.47 -36.08 9.91
N THR A 215 -6.30 -37.12 10.04
CA THR A 215 -7.27 -37.22 11.15
C THR A 215 -6.57 -37.27 12.51
N LEU A 216 -5.52 -38.08 12.65
CA LEU A 216 -4.77 -38.17 13.92
C LEU A 216 -4.08 -36.85 14.29
N PHE A 217 -3.50 -36.13 13.31
CA PHE A 217 -2.91 -34.82 13.54
C PHE A 217 -3.97 -33.79 13.92
N GLU A 218 -5.17 -33.83 13.33
CA GLU A 218 -6.28 -32.97 13.74
C GLU A 218 -6.69 -33.24 15.19
N GLU A 219 -6.87 -34.51 15.58
CA GLU A 219 -7.22 -34.91 16.95
C GLU A 219 -6.17 -34.42 17.97
N GLU A 220 -4.88 -34.52 17.64
CA GLU A 220 -3.79 -34.01 18.48
C GLU A 220 -3.77 -32.47 18.55
N ALA A 221 -4.08 -31.78 17.44
CA ALA A 221 -4.22 -30.33 17.44
C ALA A 221 -5.37 -29.89 18.37
N GLU A 222 -6.52 -30.57 18.31
CA GLU A 222 -7.65 -30.32 19.20
C GLU A 222 -7.30 -30.57 20.66
N LEU A 223 -6.60 -31.67 20.96
CA LEU A 223 -6.13 -31.98 22.31
C LEU A 223 -5.20 -30.87 22.86
N ALA A 224 -4.27 -30.40 22.04
CA ALA A 224 -3.34 -29.33 22.36
C ALA A 224 -4.06 -27.98 22.60
N LEU A 225 -5.06 -27.64 21.76
CA LEU A 225 -5.91 -26.45 21.92
C LEU A 225 -6.71 -26.51 23.21
N ASN A 226 -7.37 -27.64 23.50
CA ASN A 226 -8.13 -27.87 24.73
C ASN A 226 -7.23 -27.75 25.99
N SER A 227 -5.97 -28.15 25.86
CA SER A 227 -4.94 -28.02 26.90
C SER A 227 -4.26 -26.64 26.93
N LYS A 228 -4.67 -25.70 26.06
CA LYS A 228 -4.13 -24.35 25.92
C LYS A 228 -2.61 -24.30 25.66
N VAL A 229 -2.06 -25.29 24.94
CA VAL A 229 -0.66 -25.31 24.49
C VAL A 229 -0.57 -24.94 23.00
N ILE A 230 -0.43 -23.64 22.74
CA ILE A 230 -0.60 -23.03 21.41
C ILE A 230 0.42 -23.51 20.37
N VAL A 231 1.72 -23.52 20.70
CA VAL A 231 2.75 -23.89 19.72
C VAL A 231 2.63 -25.36 19.31
N PRO A 232 2.47 -26.34 20.24
CA PRO A 232 2.18 -27.72 19.86
C PRO A 232 0.91 -27.87 19.01
N ALA A 233 -0.15 -27.11 19.31
CA ALA A 233 -1.35 -27.12 18.47
C ALA A 233 -1.04 -26.65 17.04
N LEU A 234 -0.26 -25.58 16.89
CA LEU A 234 0.17 -25.08 15.58
C LEU A 234 1.01 -26.13 14.85
N ASP A 235 1.94 -26.82 15.50
CA ASP A 235 2.76 -27.87 14.89
C ASP A 235 1.89 -28.95 14.21
N TYR A 236 0.87 -29.43 14.91
CA TYR A 236 -0.06 -30.41 14.35
C TYR A 236 -0.93 -29.84 13.23
N ILE A 237 -1.33 -28.57 13.30
CA ILE A 237 -2.03 -27.89 12.19
C ILE A 237 -1.13 -27.81 10.95
N LEU A 238 0.16 -27.51 11.12
CA LEU A 238 1.13 -27.49 10.01
C LEU A 238 1.30 -28.88 9.39
N ARG A 239 1.34 -29.94 10.21
CA ARG A 239 1.35 -31.32 9.73
C ARG A 239 0.07 -31.69 8.97
N CYS A 240 -1.10 -31.24 9.42
CA CYS A 240 -2.34 -31.35 8.65
C CYS A 240 -2.19 -30.67 7.29
N SER A 241 -1.67 -29.45 7.24
CA SER A 241 -1.47 -28.70 6.00
C SER A 241 -0.53 -29.40 5.02
N HIS A 242 0.61 -29.91 5.49
CA HIS A 242 1.53 -30.62 4.62
C HIS A 242 0.94 -31.96 4.15
N THR A 243 0.25 -32.69 5.03
CA THR A 243 -0.45 -33.94 4.68
C THR A 243 -1.53 -33.71 3.63
N PHE A 244 -2.26 -32.60 3.74
CA PHE A 244 -3.23 -32.18 2.72
C PHE A 244 -2.54 -31.91 1.37
N ASN A 245 -1.42 -31.18 1.35
CA ASN A 245 -0.69 -30.92 0.11
C ASN A 245 -0.21 -32.21 -0.57
N LEU A 246 0.20 -33.23 0.20
CA LEU A 246 0.55 -34.55 -0.35
C LEU A 246 -0.67 -35.26 -0.94
N LEU A 247 -1.84 -35.18 -0.29
CA LEU A 247 -3.09 -35.76 -0.82
C LEU A 247 -3.52 -35.07 -2.13
N ASP A 248 -3.34 -33.75 -2.22
CA ASP A 248 -3.65 -32.95 -3.41
C ASP A 248 -2.69 -33.30 -4.56
N ALA A 249 -1.38 -33.42 -4.29
CA ALA A 249 -0.36 -33.86 -5.25
C ALA A 249 -0.65 -35.25 -5.82
N ARG A 250 -1.19 -36.17 -5.00
CA ARG A 250 -1.62 -37.49 -5.45
C ARG A 250 -2.85 -37.45 -6.38
N GLY A 251 -3.46 -36.30 -6.59
CA GLY A 251 -4.60 -36.09 -7.50
C GLY A 251 -5.93 -36.63 -6.95
N THR A 252 -6.04 -36.82 -5.63
CA THR A 252 -7.20 -37.50 -5.02
C THR A 252 -8.24 -36.56 -4.43
N VAL A 253 -7.91 -35.27 -4.27
CA VAL A 253 -8.77 -34.31 -3.58
C VAL A 253 -9.65 -33.57 -4.59
N GLY A 254 -10.96 -33.80 -4.55
CA GLY A 254 -11.92 -33.02 -5.33
C GLY A 254 -12.08 -31.58 -4.82
N VAL A 255 -12.64 -30.69 -5.64
CA VAL A 255 -12.88 -29.26 -5.27
C VAL A 255 -13.69 -29.13 -3.97
N THR A 256 -14.72 -29.96 -3.78
CA THR A 256 -15.56 -29.98 -2.58
C THR A 256 -14.77 -30.44 -1.35
N GLU A 257 -13.95 -31.48 -1.49
CA GLU A 257 -13.13 -32.02 -0.40
C GLU A 257 -12.05 -31.03 0.02
N ARG A 258 -11.39 -30.37 -0.94
CA ARG A 258 -10.43 -29.29 -0.69
C ARG A 258 -11.01 -28.21 0.21
N SER A 259 -12.23 -27.78 -0.08
CA SER A 259 -12.94 -26.78 0.73
C SER A 259 -13.20 -27.25 2.18
N ILE A 260 -13.49 -28.54 2.38
CA ILE A 260 -13.69 -29.14 3.70
C ILE A 260 -12.38 -29.17 4.49
N PHE A 261 -11.28 -29.61 3.87
CA PHE A 261 -9.96 -29.61 4.49
C PHE A 261 -9.53 -28.21 4.94
N PHE A 262 -9.66 -27.20 4.07
CA PHE A 262 -9.35 -25.83 4.43
C PHE A 262 -10.24 -25.29 5.55
N LYS A 263 -11.54 -25.61 5.55
CA LYS A 263 -12.43 -25.20 6.64
C LYS A 263 -11.99 -25.77 8.00
N ARG A 264 -11.59 -27.05 8.03
CA ARG A 264 -11.10 -27.71 9.25
C ARG A 264 -9.82 -27.05 9.77
N MET A 265 -8.79 -26.93 8.94
CA MET A 265 -7.51 -26.31 9.32
C MET A 265 -7.67 -24.83 9.72
N ARG A 266 -8.53 -24.09 9.02
CA ARG A 266 -8.84 -22.69 9.36
C ARG A 266 -9.52 -22.58 10.72
N GLY A 267 -10.40 -23.51 11.07
CA GLY A 267 -11.06 -23.57 12.37
C GLY A 267 -10.07 -23.79 13.52
N LEU A 268 -9.11 -24.70 13.34
CA LEU A 268 -8.04 -24.95 14.32
C LEU A 268 -7.10 -23.74 14.43
N THR A 269 -6.67 -23.18 13.30
CA THR A 269 -5.77 -22.02 13.27
C THR A 269 -6.40 -20.81 13.96
N ARG A 270 -7.70 -20.59 13.76
CA ARG A 270 -8.44 -19.53 14.44
C ARG A 270 -8.44 -19.68 15.95
N GLN A 271 -8.70 -20.88 16.45
CA GLN A 271 -8.64 -21.15 17.89
C GLN A 271 -7.24 -20.94 18.45
N ALA A 272 -6.19 -21.36 17.72
CA ALA A 272 -4.80 -21.11 18.12
C ALA A 272 -4.49 -19.61 18.19
N ALA A 273 -4.95 -18.82 17.22
CA ALA A 273 -4.78 -17.38 17.17
C ALA A 273 -5.53 -16.66 18.30
N GLU A 274 -6.77 -17.05 18.58
CA GLU A 274 -7.58 -16.50 19.70
C GLU A 274 -6.92 -16.80 21.06
N LEU A 275 -6.45 -18.05 21.27
CA LEU A 275 -5.71 -18.42 22.49
C LEU A 275 -4.39 -17.67 22.63
N PHE A 276 -3.68 -17.46 21.52
CA PHE A 276 -2.44 -16.67 21.52
C PHE A 276 -2.70 -15.23 21.97
N LEU A 277 -3.69 -14.57 21.36
CA LEU A 277 -4.04 -13.20 21.72
C LEU A 277 -4.48 -13.06 23.17
N ALA A 278 -5.36 -13.94 23.64
CA ALA A 278 -5.82 -13.95 25.02
C ALA A 278 -4.64 -14.07 26.00
N ARG A 279 -3.68 -14.96 25.72
CA ARG A 279 -2.47 -15.10 26.54
C ARG A 279 -1.58 -13.85 26.49
N ARG A 280 -1.46 -13.18 25.36
CA ARG A 280 -0.66 -11.93 25.27
C ARG A 280 -1.35 -10.77 26.01
N GLU A 281 -2.67 -10.71 25.95
CA GLU A 281 -3.48 -9.74 26.67
C GLU A 281 -3.40 -9.94 28.19
N GLU A 282 -3.49 -11.18 28.68
CA GLU A 282 -3.29 -11.53 30.11
C GLU A 282 -1.91 -11.08 30.63
N LEU A 283 -0.89 -11.09 29.77
CA LEU A 283 0.46 -10.63 30.09
C LEU A 283 0.62 -9.10 29.94
N GLY A 284 -0.42 -8.39 29.52
CA GLY A 284 -0.41 -6.94 29.29
C GLY A 284 0.47 -6.50 28.13
N TYR A 285 0.64 -7.35 27.10
CA TYR A 285 1.46 -7.07 25.90
C TYR A 285 2.87 -6.52 26.23
N PRO A 286 3.75 -7.34 26.84
CA PRO A 286 5.03 -6.87 27.39
C PRO A 286 6.01 -6.27 26.39
N TRP A 287 5.76 -6.40 25.07
CA TRP A 287 6.64 -5.88 24.03
C TRP A 287 6.16 -4.58 23.39
N LEU A 288 5.03 -3.99 23.84
CA LEU A 288 4.55 -2.70 23.32
C LEU A 288 5.59 -1.57 23.42
N THR A 289 6.49 -1.63 24.39
CA THR A 289 7.53 -0.62 24.61
C THR A 289 8.83 -0.92 23.87
N ARG A 290 8.94 -2.04 23.14
CA ARG A 290 10.15 -2.36 22.38
C ARG A 290 10.18 -1.54 21.09
N THR A 291 11.31 -0.89 20.85
CA THR A 291 11.58 -0.21 19.58
C THR A 291 11.83 -1.25 18.49
N GLY A 292 11.09 -1.14 17.38
CA GLY A 292 11.29 -1.98 16.19
C GLY A 292 12.43 -1.52 15.29
N VAL A 293 12.45 -2.00 14.03
CA VAL A 293 13.22 -1.41 12.93
C VAL A 293 12.86 0.07 12.92
N ALA A 294 13.80 0.92 13.33
CA ALA A 294 13.60 2.35 13.24
C ALA A 294 13.54 2.70 11.75
N PRO A 295 12.65 3.60 11.31
CA PRO A 295 12.80 4.20 9.98
C PRO A 295 14.24 4.66 9.84
N THR A 296 14.82 4.58 8.65
CA THR A 296 16.18 5.08 8.40
C THR A 296 16.19 6.58 8.69
N SER A 297 16.41 6.92 9.95
CA SER A 297 16.21 8.25 10.50
C SER A 297 17.38 9.14 10.15
N GLN A 298 18.20 8.80 9.16
CA GLN A 298 19.00 9.82 8.48
C GLN A 298 18.18 10.54 7.42
N ALA A 299 17.10 9.97 6.87
CA ALA A 299 16.14 10.73 6.07
C ALA A 299 15.14 11.49 6.98
N GLN A 300 14.63 10.85 8.04
CA GLN A 300 13.72 11.49 8.99
C GLN A 300 14.36 12.39 10.05
N ALA A 301 15.65 12.24 10.40
CA ALA A 301 16.35 13.23 11.21
C ALA A 301 17.03 14.32 10.36
N ALA A 302 17.33 14.08 9.07
CA ALA A 302 17.66 15.18 8.16
C ALA A 302 16.42 16.02 7.81
N LEU A 303 15.21 15.46 7.94
CA LEU A 303 13.94 16.19 7.99
C LEU A 303 13.83 17.16 9.19
N MET A 304 14.83 17.24 10.09
CA MET A 304 14.94 18.25 11.16
C MET A 304 16.00 19.34 10.92
N HIS A 305 16.65 19.39 9.75
CA HIS A 305 17.62 20.45 9.43
C HIS A 305 17.06 21.62 8.61
N LEU A 306 15.78 21.58 8.25
CA LEU A 306 14.97 22.80 8.23
C LEU A 306 14.26 22.88 9.58
N PRO A 307 14.18 24.06 10.22
CA PRO A 307 13.55 24.17 11.52
C PRO A 307 12.16 23.55 11.42
N LEU A 308 11.90 22.54 12.24
CA LEU A 308 10.55 22.15 12.62
C LEU A 308 9.90 23.37 13.27
N GLY A 309 9.41 24.27 12.44
CA GLY A 309 8.27 25.08 12.80
C GLY A 309 7.17 24.10 13.17
N GLN A 310 6.61 24.28 14.36
CA GLN A 310 5.21 23.98 14.63
C GLN A 310 4.44 24.09 13.32
N GLY A 311 3.79 22.98 12.87
CA GLY A 311 3.28 22.76 11.51
C GLY A 311 3.29 24.00 10.64
N ALA A 312 4.22 24.08 9.68
CA ALA A 312 4.51 25.27 8.90
C ALA A 312 3.23 26.05 8.57
N VAL A 313 2.97 27.09 9.37
CA VAL A 313 1.88 28.02 9.12
C VAL A 313 2.36 28.80 7.92
N GLY A 314 1.86 28.46 6.73
CA GLY A 314 2.08 29.29 5.54
C GLY A 314 1.72 30.72 5.92
N HIS A 315 2.57 31.69 5.56
CA HIS A 315 2.24 33.08 5.83
C HIS A 315 1.28 33.55 4.76
N PHE A 316 0.03 33.09 4.84
CA PHE A 316 -1.01 33.56 3.94
C PHE A 316 -1.25 35.04 4.21
N PRO A 317 -0.96 35.94 3.27
CA PRO A 317 -1.23 37.35 3.46
C PRO A 317 -2.74 37.55 3.68
N VAL A 318 -3.08 38.16 4.82
CA VAL A 318 -4.46 38.32 5.33
C VAL A 318 -5.38 39.06 4.35
N GLU A 319 -4.82 39.84 3.42
CA GLU A 319 -5.54 40.72 2.49
C GLU A 319 -5.24 40.47 1.00
N ASN A 320 -4.93 39.23 0.58
CA ASN A 320 -4.75 38.94 -0.84
C ASN A 320 -6.05 38.46 -1.50
N ASN A 321 -6.75 39.36 -2.19
CA ASN A 321 -7.94 39.06 -3.02
C ASN A 321 -7.58 38.58 -4.45
N GLY A 322 -6.30 38.29 -4.72
CA GLY A 322 -5.85 37.75 -6.00
C GLY A 322 -6.17 36.27 -6.19
N THR A 323 -5.68 35.73 -7.29
CA THR A 323 -5.70 34.30 -7.59
C THR A 323 -4.29 33.73 -7.55
N SER A 324 -4.15 32.43 -7.27
CA SER A 324 -2.87 31.73 -7.24
C SER A 324 -3.06 30.28 -7.70
N PRO A 325 -2.02 29.65 -8.28
CA PRO A 325 -2.07 28.24 -8.63
C PRO A 325 -2.21 27.40 -7.36
N PHE A 326 -3.04 26.37 -7.40
CA PHE A 326 -3.20 25.41 -6.30
C PHE A 326 -2.74 24.03 -6.74
N LEU A 327 -1.97 23.37 -5.88
CA LEU A 327 -1.44 22.03 -6.07
C LEU A 327 -1.82 21.16 -4.88
N PHE A 328 -2.32 19.97 -5.15
CA PHE A 328 -2.48 18.92 -4.16
C PHE A 328 -2.03 17.57 -4.72
N GLU A 329 -1.05 16.94 -4.08
CA GLU A 329 -0.52 15.63 -4.42
C GLU A 329 -0.77 14.65 -3.28
N ILE A 330 -1.33 13.49 -3.63
CA ILE A 330 -1.44 12.33 -2.75
C ILE A 330 -0.38 11.32 -3.21
N GLY A 331 0.71 11.22 -2.46
CA GLY A 331 1.80 10.30 -2.72
C GLY A 331 1.61 8.95 -2.05
N VAL A 332 1.72 7.88 -2.81
CA VAL A 332 1.40 6.52 -2.39
C VAL A 332 2.49 5.54 -2.82
N GLU A 333 2.47 4.34 -2.25
CA GLU A 333 3.11 3.17 -2.88
C GLU A 333 2.41 2.81 -4.21
N GLU A 334 2.88 1.80 -4.94
CA GLU A 334 2.42 1.50 -6.31
C GLU A 334 0.94 1.11 -6.37
N LEU A 335 0.11 2.03 -6.86
CA LEU A 335 -1.29 1.80 -7.17
C LEU A 335 -1.44 0.82 -8.33
N PRO A 336 -2.47 -0.04 -8.27
CA PRO A 336 -2.94 -0.76 -9.44
C PRO A 336 -3.36 0.18 -10.57
N ALA A 337 -3.11 -0.23 -11.82
CA ALA A 337 -3.43 0.57 -13.00
C ALA A 337 -4.94 0.93 -13.08
N SER A 338 -5.81 -0.02 -12.72
CA SER A 338 -7.26 0.18 -12.68
C SER A 338 -7.69 1.15 -11.57
N HIS A 339 -7.05 1.08 -10.40
CA HIS A 339 -7.31 1.98 -9.28
C HIS A 339 -6.85 3.40 -9.60
N LEU A 340 -5.71 3.57 -10.27
CA LEU A 340 -5.25 4.88 -10.73
C LEU A 340 -6.29 5.51 -11.66
N THR A 341 -6.73 4.78 -12.70
CA THR A 341 -7.74 5.26 -13.64
C THR A 341 -9.02 5.70 -12.94
N SER A 342 -9.52 4.87 -12.02
CA SER A 342 -10.73 5.19 -11.25
C SER A 342 -10.54 6.39 -10.33
N ALA A 343 -9.41 6.49 -9.63
CA ALA A 343 -9.13 7.57 -8.70
C ALA A 343 -9.03 8.94 -9.39
N LEU A 344 -8.44 9.00 -10.58
CA LEU A 344 -8.35 10.25 -11.35
C LEU A 344 -9.74 10.76 -11.75
N ALA A 345 -10.62 9.88 -12.22
CA ALA A 345 -12.00 10.24 -12.57
C ALA A 345 -12.83 10.66 -11.34
N GLN A 346 -12.63 9.98 -10.20
CA GLN A 346 -13.27 10.33 -8.93
C GLN A 346 -12.80 11.71 -8.44
N LEU A 347 -11.49 11.98 -8.44
CA LEU A 347 -10.92 13.26 -8.04
C LEU A 347 -11.43 14.41 -8.92
N GLU A 348 -11.51 14.22 -10.23
CA GLU A 348 -12.05 15.24 -11.13
C GLU A 348 -13.49 15.62 -10.74
N THR A 349 -14.32 14.63 -10.43
CA THR A 349 -15.70 14.84 -10.00
C THR A 349 -15.78 15.52 -8.63
N ILE A 350 -15.00 15.03 -7.65
CA ILE A 350 -14.96 15.56 -6.28
C ILE A 350 -14.54 17.03 -6.29
N VAL A 351 -13.42 17.35 -6.95
CA VAL A 351 -12.85 18.72 -6.94
C VAL A 351 -13.75 19.69 -7.71
N SER A 352 -14.28 19.29 -8.87
CA SER A 352 -15.19 20.12 -9.67
C SER A 352 -16.50 20.42 -8.95
N THR A 353 -16.93 19.55 -8.04
CA THR A 353 -18.12 19.76 -7.19
C THR A 353 -17.78 20.58 -5.95
N ALA A 354 -16.64 20.30 -5.32
CA ALA A 354 -16.25 20.89 -4.05
C ALA A 354 -15.86 22.38 -4.20
N LEU A 355 -15.03 22.76 -5.18
CA LEU A 355 -14.54 24.14 -5.29
C LEU A 355 -15.67 25.19 -5.41
N PRO A 356 -16.74 24.97 -6.22
CA PRO A 356 -17.89 25.87 -6.24
C PRO A 356 -18.64 25.94 -4.90
N GLN A 357 -18.81 24.81 -4.20
CA GLN A 357 -19.46 24.76 -2.88
C GLN A 357 -18.63 25.48 -1.81
N LEU A 358 -17.31 25.37 -1.92
CA LEU A 358 -16.35 26.10 -1.11
C LEU A 358 -16.27 27.58 -1.51
N ARG A 359 -16.99 28.02 -2.55
CA ARG A 359 -17.02 29.41 -3.03
C ARG A 359 -15.63 29.96 -3.37
N LEU A 360 -14.78 29.10 -3.94
CA LEU A 360 -13.45 29.45 -4.43
C LEU A 360 -13.48 29.47 -5.96
N PRO A 361 -13.65 30.64 -6.62
CA PRO A 361 -13.53 30.75 -8.06
C PRO A 361 -12.17 30.25 -8.57
N TYR A 362 -12.15 29.65 -9.76
CA TYR A 362 -10.94 29.16 -10.42
C TYR A 362 -11.10 29.23 -11.94
N ASN A 363 -10.00 29.13 -12.68
CA ASN A 363 -10.02 29.14 -14.14
C ASN A 363 -10.12 27.71 -14.72
N SER A 364 -9.21 26.80 -14.34
CA SER A 364 -9.22 25.41 -14.84
C SER A 364 -8.70 24.41 -13.82
N ILE A 365 -9.19 23.18 -13.92
CA ILE A 365 -8.73 22.02 -13.12
C ILE A 365 -8.00 21.06 -14.06
N GLN A 366 -6.86 20.55 -13.60
CA GLN A 366 -6.10 19.49 -14.24
C GLN A 366 -5.88 18.37 -13.23
N ILE A 367 -6.29 17.16 -13.60
CA ILE A 367 -6.03 15.96 -12.82
C ILE A 367 -4.93 15.17 -13.51
N TRP A 368 -3.86 14.91 -12.76
CA TRP A 368 -2.70 14.14 -13.21
C TRP A 368 -2.49 12.96 -12.27
N GLY A 369 -1.75 11.96 -12.73
CA GLY A 369 -1.42 10.84 -11.85
C GLY A 369 -0.50 9.82 -12.48
N THR A 370 0.25 9.14 -11.63
CA THR A 370 1.16 8.04 -11.95
C THR A 370 0.87 6.90 -10.97
N PRO A 371 1.47 5.70 -11.12
CA PRO A 371 1.28 4.62 -10.14
C PRO A 371 1.53 5.06 -8.69
N ARG A 372 2.40 6.06 -8.46
CA ARG A 372 2.82 6.48 -7.12
C ARG A 372 2.20 7.80 -6.66
N ARG A 373 1.37 8.45 -7.48
CA ARG A 373 0.80 9.75 -7.12
C ARG A 373 -0.52 10.05 -7.81
N LEU A 374 -1.40 10.73 -7.09
CA LEU A 374 -2.60 11.38 -7.63
C LEU A 374 -2.43 12.88 -7.43
N THR A 375 -2.71 13.70 -8.44
CA THR A 375 -2.47 15.14 -8.37
C THR A 375 -3.66 15.94 -8.89
N VAL A 376 -4.01 16.97 -8.12
CA VAL A 376 -4.93 18.03 -8.49
C VAL A 376 -4.12 19.29 -8.69
N PHE A 377 -4.22 19.89 -9.87
CA PHE A 377 -3.69 21.22 -10.14
C PHE A 377 -4.81 22.14 -10.59
N VAL A 378 -4.90 23.32 -9.98
CA VAL A 378 -5.94 24.31 -10.30
C VAL A 378 -5.26 25.63 -10.67
N SER A 379 -5.59 26.14 -11.85
CA SER A 379 -5.09 27.43 -12.30
C SER A 379 -5.95 28.57 -11.76
N GLU A 380 -5.30 29.65 -11.34
CA GLU A 380 -5.93 30.89 -10.88
C GLU A 380 -7.03 30.64 -9.82
N LEU A 381 -6.76 29.82 -8.80
CA LEU A 381 -7.66 29.65 -7.66
C LEU A 381 -7.70 30.95 -6.84
N ALA A 382 -8.90 31.43 -6.51
CA ALA A 382 -9.07 32.57 -5.64
C ALA A 382 -8.42 32.31 -4.27
N ASN A 383 -7.63 33.27 -3.78
CA ASN A 383 -6.95 33.16 -2.49
C ASN A 383 -7.89 33.28 -1.28
N ARG A 384 -9.18 33.57 -1.54
CA ARG A 384 -10.22 33.78 -0.54
C ARG A 384 -11.58 33.39 -1.12
N GLN A 385 -12.47 32.89 -0.26
CA GLN A 385 -13.86 32.63 -0.65
C GLN A 385 -14.56 33.94 -1.01
N SER A 386 -15.49 33.89 -1.96
CA SER A 386 -16.44 34.98 -2.14
C SER A 386 -17.30 35.14 -0.88
N ASP A 387 -17.63 36.39 -0.52
CA ASP A 387 -18.52 36.66 0.61
C ASP A 387 -19.95 36.15 0.31
N GLU A 388 -20.67 35.67 1.32
CA GLU A 388 -22.09 35.26 1.17
C GLU A 388 -22.99 36.31 1.80
N SER A 389 -24.14 36.55 1.17
CA SER A 389 -25.24 37.23 1.82
C SER A 389 -26.39 36.24 2.02
N LYS A 390 -26.67 35.86 3.26
CA LYS A 390 -27.76 34.94 3.61
C LYS A 390 -28.93 35.70 4.21
N LEU A 391 -30.12 35.53 3.64
CA LEU A 391 -31.36 36.06 4.22
C LEU A 391 -31.95 35.06 5.22
N VAL A 392 -32.01 35.42 6.50
CA VAL A 392 -32.61 34.60 7.55
C VAL A 392 -33.98 35.14 7.92
N LYS A 393 -35.00 34.29 7.80
CA LYS A 393 -36.38 34.61 8.14
C LYS A 393 -36.55 34.68 9.66
N GLY A 394 -37.00 35.84 10.12
CA GLY A 394 -37.32 36.15 11.51
C GLY A 394 -38.81 36.08 11.83
N PRO A 395 -39.27 36.76 12.90
CA PRO A 395 -40.67 36.77 13.29
C PRO A 395 -41.56 37.55 12.30
N PRO A 396 -42.90 37.33 12.32
CA PRO A 396 -43.84 38.13 11.54
C PRO A 396 -43.69 39.62 11.81
N ALA A 397 -43.81 40.48 10.79
CA ALA A 397 -43.62 41.93 10.90
C ALA A 397 -44.49 42.56 12.01
N ARG A 398 -45.74 42.10 12.15
CA ARG A 398 -46.69 42.50 13.22
C ARG A 398 -46.22 42.20 14.65
N ALA A 399 -45.30 41.25 14.81
CA ALA A 399 -44.73 40.90 16.11
C ALA A 399 -43.36 41.58 16.32
N ALA A 400 -42.72 42.00 15.23
CA ALA A 400 -41.40 42.60 15.23
C ALA A 400 -41.44 44.12 15.39
N TYR A 401 -42.48 44.80 14.88
CA TYR A 401 -42.69 46.24 15.03
C TYR A 401 -44.03 46.50 15.71
N ASP A 402 -44.09 47.50 16.59
CA ASP A 402 -45.33 47.94 17.21
C ASP A 402 -46.15 48.87 16.28
N ASN A 403 -47.32 49.31 16.74
CA ASN A 403 -48.22 50.16 15.95
C ASN A 403 -47.63 51.55 15.65
N ASP A 404 -46.59 51.97 16.37
CA ASP A 404 -45.88 53.25 16.18
C ASP A 404 -44.61 53.08 15.33
N GLY A 405 -44.33 51.86 14.84
CA GLY A 405 -43.18 51.54 14.01
C GLY A 405 -41.88 51.27 14.78
N HIS A 406 -41.91 51.19 16.11
CA HIS A 406 -40.71 50.90 16.91
C HIS A 406 -40.47 49.39 17.01
N PRO A 407 -39.19 48.96 17.00
CA PRO A 407 -38.84 47.55 17.12
C PRO A 407 -39.20 46.98 18.50
N THR A 408 -39.94 45.89 18.52
CA THR A 408 -40.35 45.21 19.76
C THR A 408 -39.19 44.39 20.33
N LYS A 409 -39.39 43.83 21.53
CA LYS A 409 -38.47 42.85 22.13
C LYS A 409 -38.19 41.64 21.22
N ALA A 410 -39.14 41.29 20.33
CA ALA A 410 -38.95 40.18 19.39
C ALA A 410 -37.98 40.55 18.26
N ALA A 411 -38.04 41.77 17.72
CA ALA A 411 -37.08 42.27 16.73
C ALA A 411 -35.69 42.45 17.34
N LEU A 412 -35.60 43.06 18.52
CA LEU A 412 -34.34 43.23 19.27
C LEU A 412 -33.68 41.88 19.60
N GLY A 413 -34.47 40.91 20.06
CA GLY A 413 -33.99 39.56 20.34
C GLY A 413 -33.53 38.82 19.08
N PHE A 414 -34.25 38.98 17.96
CA PHE A 414 -33.89 38.39 16.68
C PHE A 414 -32.61 39.00 16.11
N ALA A 415 -32.50 40.32 16.03
CA ALA A 415 -31.29 41.02 15.57
C ALA A 415 -30.06 40.59 16.38
N ARG A 416 -30.18 40.59 17.71
CA ARG A 416 -29.10 40.14 18.62
C ARG A 416 -28.72 38.67 18.42
N SER A 417 -29.69 37.80 18.11
CA SER A 417 -29.43 36.38 17.84
C SER A 417 -28.68 36.15 16.53
N GLN A 418 -28.84 37.06 15.56
CA GLN A 418 -28.19 37.02 14.27
C GLN A 418 -26.94 37.91 14.20
N GLY A 419 -26.67 38.74 15.22
CA GLY A 419 -25.49 39.63 15.25
C GLY A 419 -25.57 40.81 14.29
N VAL A 420 -26.77 41.21 13.85
CA VAL A 420 -27.03 42.39 13.01
C VAL A 420 -27.67 43.50 13.83
N ASP A 421 -27.59 44.75 13.37
CA ASP A 421 -28.35 45.84 14.00
C ASP A 421 -29.85 45.67 13.70
N VAL A 422 -30.71 46.12 14.62
CA VAL A 422 -32.16 46.09 14.44
C VAL A 422 -32.59 46.97 13.29
N ASP A 423 -31.84 48.04 13.04
CA ASP A 423 -32.10 48.98 11.94
C ASP A 423 -31.77 48.37 10.56
N ASP A 424 -30.97 47.31 10.51
CA ASP A 424 -30.61 46.58 9.28
C ASP A 424 -31.61 45.47 8.92
N LEU A 425 -32.67 45.31 9.71
CA LEU A 425 -33.72 44.33 9.46
C LEU A 425 -34.65 44.80 8.34
N THR A 426 -34.90 43.93 7.37
CA THR A 426 -35.78 44.22 6.22
C THR A 426 -37.09 43.45 6.31
N VAL A 427 -38.21 44.08 5.95
CA VAL A 427 -39.51 43.39 5.89
C VAL A 427 -39.76 42.93 4.45
N ALA A 428 -40.01 41.63 4.26
CA ALA A 428 -40.38 41.09 2.96
C ALA A 428 -41.68 40.26 3.04
N HIS A 429 -42.51 40.40 2.01
CA HIS A 429 -43.76 39.66 1.88
C HIS A 429 -43.47 38.23 1.42
N THR A 430 -44.01 37.24 2.13
CA THR A 430 -43.94 35.81 1.75
C THR A 430 -45.33 35.19 1.72
N GLU A 431 -45.46 33.97 1.16
CA GLU A 431 -46.74 33.24 1.11
C GLU A 431 -47.45 33.08 2.47
N GLY A 432 -46.71 33.19 3.59
CA GLY A 432 -47.24 33.13 4.95
C GLY A 432 -47.50 34.50 5.62
N GLY A 433 -47.43 35.61 4.88
CA GLY A 433 -47.53 37.00 5.37
C GLY A 433 -46.21 37.76 5.38
N ASP A 434 -46.21 38.97 5.97
CA ASP A 434 -45.02 39.81 6.11
C ASP A 434 -44.12 39.31 7.25
N TYR A 435 -42.86 39.05 6.94
CA TYR A 435 -41.85 38.65 7.92
C TYR A 435 -40.65 39.58 7.86
N VAL A 436 -39.96 39.67 8.99
CA VAL A 436 -38.68 40.37 9.09
C VAL A 436 -37.55 39.43 8.67
N PHE A 437 -36.57 39.94 7.93
CA PHE A 437 -35.40 39.23 7.46
C PHE A 437 -34.14 39.94 7.93
N ALA A 438 -33.17 39.17 8.40
CA ALA A 438 -31.81 39.64 8.63
C ALA A 438 -30.97 39.26 7.40
N GLN A 439 -30.26 40.23 6.82
CA GLN A 439 -29.24 39.97 5.82
C GLN A 439 -27.91 39.76 6.53
N LEU A 440 -27.43 38.51 6.54
CA LEU A 440 -26.16 38.14 7.14
C LEU A 440 -25.07 38.14 6.07
N GLU A 441 -24.14 39.08 6.16
CA GLU A 441 -22.91 39.06 5.38
C GLU A 441 -21.88 38.14 6.04
N LEU A 442 -21.73 36.94 5.49
CA LEU A 442 -20.70 35.99 5.89
C LEU A 442 -19.43 36.30 5.10
N LYS A 443 -18.48 36.98 5.77
CA LYS A 443 -17.14 37.19 5.21
C LYS A 443 -16.50 35.83 4.88
N GLY A 444 -16.01 35.70 3.65
CA GLY A 444 -15.25 34.55 3.19
C GLY A 444 -14.02 34.27 4.07
N GLN A 445 -13.51 33.05 4.00
CA GLN A 445 -12.26 32.64 4.65
C GLN A 445 -11.13 32.57 3.61
N THR A 446 -9.87 32.53 4.07
CA THR A 446 -8.72 32.31 3.19
C THR A 446 -8.82 30.93 2.55
N ALA A 447 -8.32 30.80 1.32
CA ALA A 447 -8.28 29.52 0.61
C ALA A 447 -7.54 28.45 1.43
N GLU A 448 -6.43 28.83 2.10
CA GLU A 448 -5.73 27.98 3.06
C GLU A 448 -6.68 27.31 4.05
N LYS A 449 -7.44 28.10 4.81
CA LYS A 449 -8.25 27.59 5.92
C LYS A 449 -9.35 26.66 5.43
N VAL A 450 -9.90 26.98 4.27
CA VAL A 450 -10.99 26.22 3.64
C VAL A 450 -10.45 24.91 3.07
N LEU A 451 -9.34 24.95 2.35
CA LEU A 451 -8.69 23.77 1.78
C LEU A 451 -8.13 22.87 2.86
N SER A 452 -7.52 23.41 3.92
CA SER A 452 -7.01 22.63 5.06
C SER A 452 -8.05 21.67 5.65
N GLN A 453 -9.33 22.06 5.59
CA GLN A 453 -10.47 21.23 6.00
C GLN A 453 -10.96 20.29 4.89
N ALA A 454 -11.01 20.77 3.64
CA ALA A 454 -11.54 20.01 2.51
C ALA A 454 -10.61 18.88 2.00
N LEU A 455 -9.29 19.05 2.05
CA LEU A 455 -8.35 18.08 1.46
C LEU A 455 -8.43 16.69 2.10
N PRO A 456 -8.48 16.53 3.44
CA PRO A 456 -8.71 15.23 4.06
C PRO A 456 -10.03 14.59 3.63
N GLU A 457 -11.08 15.38 3.44
CA GLU A 457 -12.40 14.90 2.98
C GLU A 457 -12.32 14.39 1.53
N TRP A 458 -11.54 15.04 0.67
CA TRP A 458 -11.34 14.59 -0.71
C TRP A 458 -10.61 13.24 -0.77
N ILE A 459 -9.59 13.04 0.07
CA ILE A 459 -8.91 11.74 0.15
C ILE A 459 -9.89 10.67 0.66
N ALA A 460 -10.64 10.97 1.72
CA ALA A 460 -11.60 10.03 2.32
C ALA A 460 -12.76 9.65 1.38
N ALA A 461 -13.12 10.54 0.44
CA ALA A 461 -14.17 10.30 -0.53
C ALA A 461 -13.76 9.33 -1.66
N LEU A 462 -12.45 9.06 -1.83
CA LEU A 462 -11.96 8.09 -2.82
C LEU A 462 -12.36 6.66 -2.42
N SER A 463 -13.03 5.97 -3.34
CA SER A 463 -13.48 4.59 -3.16
C SER A 463 -12.73 3.62 -4.06
N PHE A 464 -12.36 2.47 -3.50
CA PHE A 464 -11.62 1.42 -4.19
C PHE A 464 -12.28 0.05 -3.98
N PRO A 465 -12.24 -0.85 -4.99
CA PRO A 465 -12.79 -2.21 -4.86
C PRO A 465 -12.19 -3.01 -3.70
N ARG A 466 -10.89 -2.84 -3.46
CA ARG A 466 -10.16 -3.36 -2.30
C ARG A 466 -9.31 -2.25 -1.71
N ALA A 467 -9.49 -2.01 -0.44
CA ALA A 467 -8.68 -1.08 0.34
C ALA A 467 -7.99 -1.83 1.48
N MET A 468 -6.80 -1.39 1.83
CA MET A 468 -6.03 -1.93 2.95
C MET A 468 -5.87 -0.89 4.05
N ARG A 469 -5.67 -1.40 5.26
CA ARG A 469 -5.10 -0.66 6.37
C ARG A 469 -3.60 -0.90 6.39
N TRP A 470 -2.85 0.09 6.86
CA TRP A 470 -1.42 -0.04 7.17
C TRP A 470 -1.04 0.64 8.49
N MET A 471 -1.89 1.55 8.99
CA MET A 471 -1.75 2.22 10.27
C MET A 471 -2.84 1.79 11.25
N GLN A 472 -2.65 2.14 12.53
CA GLN A 472 -3.60 1.84 13.62
C GLN A 472 -4.82 2.78 13.66
N ASP A 473 -4.81 3.89 12.91
CA ASP A 473 -5.90 4.87 12.87
C ASP A 473 -7.18 4.37 12.16
N GLY A 474 -7.12 3.18 11.57
CA GLY A 474 -8.24 2.53 10.90
C GLY A 474 -8.54 3.10 9.51
N VAL A 475 -7.74 4.06 9.02
CA VAL A 475 -7.89 4.62 7.67
C VAL A 475 -7.61 3.54 6.64
N THR A 476 -8.44 3.50 5.60
CA THR A 476 -8.27 2.61 4.46
C THR A 476 -7.96 3.40 3.20
N PHE A 477 -7.12 2.83 2.36
CA PHE A 477 -6.82 3.36 1.03
C PHE A 477 -6.39 2.21 0.12
N SER A 478 -6.33 2.45 -1.19
CA SER A 478 -5.85 1.44 -2.15
C SER A 478 -4.48 0.89 -1.76
N ARG A 479 -3.53 1.78 -1.41
CA ARG A 479 -2.15 1.49 -0.97
C ARG A 479 -1.68 2.54 0.05
N PRO A 480 -0.63 2.28 0.85
CA PRO A 480 -0.17 3.22 1.86
C PRO A 480 0.15 4.61 1.29
N ILE A 481 -0.38 5.65 1.92
CA ILE A 481 -0.03 7.05 1.64
C ILE A 481 1.30 7.34 2.36
N ARG A 482 2.26 7.91 1.62
CA ARG A 482 3.65 8.11 2.05
C ARG A 482 4.06 9.58 2.11
N TRP A 483 3.43 10.46 1.32
CA TRP A 483 3.64 11.91 1.40
C TRP A 483 2.41 12.65 0.90
N LEU A 484 2.27 13.90 1.33
CA LEU A 484 1.25 14.83 0.84
C LEU A 484 1.93 16.14 0.46
N VAL A 485 1.62 16.68 -0.71
CA VAL A 485 1.98 18.06 -1.09
C VAL A 485 0.70 18.86 -1.18
N ALA A 486 0.63 20.01 -0.53
CA ALA A 486 -0.52 20.90 -0.64
C ALA A 486 -0.03 22.35 -0.62
N MET A 487 -0.21 23.09 -1.72
CA MET A 487 0.31 24.44 -1.87
C MET A 487 -0.66 25.35 -2.62
N VAL A 488 -0.77 26.62 -2.21
CA VAL A 488 -1.42 27.71 -2.94
C VAL A 488 -0.37 28.79 -3.20
N GLY A 489 0.00 28.98 -4.47
CA GLY A 489 1.17 29.77 -4.82
C GLY A 489 2.42 29.17 -4.17
N GLU A 490 3.09 29.95 -3.33
CA GLU A 490 4.33 29.55 -2.62
C GLU A 490 4.07 29.02 -1.21
N GLU A 491 2.82 29.11 -0.74
CA GLU A 491 2.43 28.82 0.64
C GLU A 491 1.89 27.40 0.77
N VAL A 492 2.29 26.71 1.85
CA VAL A 492 1.83 25.35 2.15
C VAL A 492 0.46 25.42 2.81
N VAL A 493 -0.48 24.61 2.33
CA VAL A 493 -1.79 24.42 2.97
C VAL A 493 -1.67 23.27 3.99
N PRO A 494 -1.78 23.54 5.30
CA PRO A 494 -1.60 22.52 6.32
C PRO A 494 -2.79 21.54 6.34
N CYS A 495 -2.54 20.27 6.09
CA CYS A 495 -3.51 19.20 6.29
C CYS A 495 -2.80 17.92 6.75
N ALA A 496 -3.58 16.99 7.28
CA ALA A 496 -3.09 15.70 7.75
C ALA A 496 -4.07 14.61 7.33
N PHE A 497 -3.55 13.48 6.87
CA PHE A 497 -4.35 12.30 6.57
C PHE A 497 -3.52 11.04 6.80
N ALA A 498 -4.11 10.02 7.44
CA ALA A 498 -3.44 8.75 7.75
C ALA A 498 -2.06 8.89 8.45
N GLY A 499 -1.92 9.89 9.34
CA GLY A 499 -0.66 10.21 10.01
C GLY A 499 0.38 10.95 9.17
N VAL A 500 0.08 11.26 7.90
CA VAL A 500 0.95 12.01 6.98
C VAL A 500 0.55 13.48 6.96
N LEU A 501 1.52 14.37 7.17
CA LEU A 501 1.32 15.82 7.07
C LEU A 501 1.62 16.32 5.66
N SER A 502 0.86 17.33 5.20
CA SER A 502 1.19 18.02 3.96
C SER A 502 2.44 18.89 4.10
N GLY A 503 3.13 19.04 2.97
CA GLY A 503 4.28 19.91 2.85
C GLY A 503 4.47 20.40 1.41
N ARG A 504 5.73 20.70 1.08
CA ARG A 504 6.17 21.15 -0.25
C ARG A 504 7.13 20.17 -0.95
N VAL A 505 7.31 18.97 -0.37
CA VAL A 505 8.30 17.99 -0.85
C VAL A 505 7.58 16.86 -1.58
N THR A 506 7.82 16.76 -2.89
CA THR A 506 7.41 15.62 -3.71
C THR A 506 8.58 14.65 -3.87
N ARG A 507 8.36 13.52 -4.56
CA ARG A 507 9.37 12.47 -4.79
C ARG A 507 9.63 12.20 -6.25
N GLY A 508 10.89 12.01 -6.60
CA GLY A 508 11.36 11.59 -7.93
C GLY A 508 11.14 10.10 -8.23
N PRO A 509 11.64 9.62 -9.38
CA PRO A 509 11.50 8.24 -9.82
C PRO A 509 12.11 7.23 -8.85
N ARG A 510 11.44 6.09 -8.66
CA ARG A 510 11.94 5.00 -7.79
C ARG A 510 13.25 4.39 -8.29
N SER A 511 13.44 4.32 -9.60
CA SER A 511 14.69 3.85 -10.24
C SER A 511 15.92 4.68 -9.85
N THR A 512 15.71 5.91 -9.39
CA THR A 512 16.77 6.84 -8.93
C THR A 512 16.73 7.06 -7.41
N GLY A 513 16.15 6.12 -6.67
CA GLY A 513 16.10 6.16 -5.20
C GLY A 513 15.03 7.06 -4.61
N SER A 514 14.01 7.45 -5.39
CA SER A 514 12.88 8.26 -4.89
C SER A 514 13.31 9.59 -4.27
N THR A 515 14.25 10.31 -4.90
CA THR A 515 14.84 11.55 -4.38
C THR A 515 13.77 12.55 -3.93
N ASP A 516 13.96 13.15 -2.76
CA ASP A 516 13.09 14.22 -2.24
C ASP A 516 13.31 15.52 -3.02
N ILE A 517 12.22 16.12 -3.49
CA ILE A 517 12.23 17.31 -4.34
C ILE A 517 11.37 18.39 -3.69
N ALA A 518 12.00 19.45 -3.20
CA ALA A 518 11.29 20.60 -2.62
C ALA A 518 10.80 21.57 -3.73
N LEU A 519 9.53 21.95 -3.65
CA LEU A 519 8.89 22.91 -4.55
C LEU A 519 8.91 24.31 -3.94
N SER A 520 9.19 25.32 -4.75
CA SER A 520 9.11 26.72 -4.32
C SER A 520 7.70 27.26 -4.48
N SER A 521 7.03 26.90 -5.58
CA SER A 521 5.65 27.24 -5.90
C SER A 521 4.87 26.04 -6.46
N ALA A 522 3.54 26.07 -6.31
CA ALA A 522 2.64 25.11 -6.93
C ALA A 522 2.83 24.99 -8.46
N SER A 523 3.22 26.07 -9.14
CA SER A 523 3.49 26.07 -10.58
C SER A 523 4.75 25.30 -10.99
N ASP A 524 5.67 25.04 -10.07
CA ASP A 524 6.94 24.37 -10.38
C ASP A 524 6.78 22.86 -10.53
N TYR A 525 5.66 22.30 -10.04
CA TYR A 525 5.45 20.86 -9.89
C TYR A 525 5.72 20.06 -11.18
N LYS A 526 4.95 20.33 -12.25
CA LYS A 526 5.07 19.59 -13.49
C LYS A 526 6.43 19.83 -14.17
N PRO A 527 6.91 21.09 -14.36
CA PRO A 527 8.23 21.32 -14.96
C PRO A 527 9.40 20.66 -14.22
N ILE A 528 9.37 20.66 -12.88
CA ILE A 528 10.42 20.00 -12.10
C ILE A 528 10.32 18.49 -12.28
N LEU A 529 9.15 17.87 -12.12
CA LEU A 529 9.01 16.42 -12.29
C LEU A 529 9.37 15.95 -13.71
N ASP A 530 8.99 16.72 -14.73
CA ASP A 530 9.39 16.46 -16.12
C ASP A 530 10.93 16.45 -16.27
N SER A 531 11.66 17.31 -15.53
CA SER A 531 13.14 17.33 -15.55
C SER A 531 13.79 16.08 -14.92
N TYR A 532 13.05 15.38 -14.05
CA TYR A 532 13.42 14.07 -13.51
C TYR A 532 12.86 12.90 -14.37
N GLY A 533 12.20 13.20 -15.50
CA GLY A 533 11.60 12.22 -16.40
C GLY A 533 10.23 11.69 -15.96
N VAL A 534 9.65 12.20 -14.87
CA VAL A 534 8.33 11.79 -14.37
C VAL A 534 7.25 12.49 -15.18
N CYS A 535 6.55 11.74 -16.04
CA CYS A 535 5.49 12.28 -16.87
C CYS A 535 4.13 12.15 -16.18
N VAL A 536 3.69 13.19 -15.47
CA VAL A 536 2.47 13.15 -14.64
C VAL A 536 1.15 13.16 -15.42
N ASP A 537 1.10 13.78 -16.61
CA ASP A 537 -0.10 13.77 -17.46
C ASP A 537 -0.20 12.44 -18.23
N VAL A 538 -1.28 11.70 -17.96
CA VAL A 538 -1.57 10.39 -18.58
C VAL A 538 -1.63 10.47 -20.11
N ARG A 539 -2.15 11.57 -20.67
CA ARG A 539 -2.27 11.77 -22.12
C ARG A 539 -0.91 12.00 -22.76
N GLU A 540 -0.08 12.82 -22.13
CA GLU A 540 1.31 13.04 -22.56
C GLU A 540 2.11 11.73 -22.51
N ARG A 541 1.96 10.98 -21.40
CA ARG A 541 2.64 9.70 -21.22
C ARG A 541 2.23 8.67 -22.27
N ARG A 542 0.93 8.58 -22.58
CA ARG A 542 0.41 7.71 -23.67
C ARG A 542 1.04 8.06 -25.01
N ALA A 543 1.06 9.35 -25.35
CA ALA A 543 1.65 9.81 -26.61
C ALA A 543 3.15 9.48 -26.68
N GLU A 544 3.87 9.66 -25.58
CA GLU A 544 5.31 9.38 -25.50
C GLU A 544 5.61 7.88 -25.62
N ILE A 545 4.88 7.01 -24.93
CA ILE A 545 5.02 5.54 -25.06
C ILE A 545 4.81 5.13 -26.52
N LEU A 546 3.72 5.58 -27.14
CA LEU A 546 3.45 5.28 -28.54
C LEU A 546 4.58 5.77 -29.45
N ARG A 547 5.06 7.01 -29.24
CA ARG A 547 6.18 7.57 -30.02
C ARG A 547 7.42 6.70 -29.94
N GLN A 548 7.83 6.29 -28.74
CA GLN A 548 9.02 5.47 -28.53
C GLN A 548 8.87 4.07 -29.14
N VAL A 549 7.75 3.39 -28.91
CA VAL A 549 7.52 2.05 -29.45
C VAL A 549 7.49 2.07 -30.99
N HIS A 550 6.84 3.06 -31.61
CA HIS A 550 6.83 3.21 -33.07
C HIS A 550 8.22 3.49 -33.64
N LEU A 551 9.05 4.28 -32.93
CA LEU A 551 10.42 4.54 -33.34
C LEU A 551 11.27 3.25 -33.29
N LEU A 552 11.19 2.49 -32.19
CA LEU A 552 11.90 1.23 -32.02
C LEU A 552 11.46 0.16 -33.02
N ALA A 553 10.15 -0.01 -33.22
CA ALA A 553 9.62 -0.99 -34.17
C ALA A 553 10.16 -0.75 -35.59
N LYS A 554 10.26 0.52 -36.03
CA LYS A 554 10.84 0.88 -37.33
C LYS A 554 12.31 0.48 -37.48
N THR A 555 13.08 0.38 -36.39
CA THR A 555 14.50 -0.01 -36.47
C THR A 555 14.71 -1.49 -36.84
N VAL A 556 13.66 -2.32 -36.70
CA VAL A 556 13.69 -3.76 -36.97
C VAL A 556 12.63 -4.18 -37.99
N ASP A 557 12.08 -3.21 -38.74
CA ASP A 557 10.96 -3.43 -39.67
C ASP A 557 9.78 -4.17 -39.02
N GLY A 558 9.56 -3.91 -37.72
CA GLY A 558 8.52 -4.53 -36.90
C GLY A 558 7.18 -3.82 -37.00
N HIS A 559 6.10 -4.58 -36.77
CA HIS A 559 4.74 -4.05 -36.68
C HIS A 559 4.21 -4.16 -35.26
N ILE A 560 3.66 -3.07 -34.73
CA ILE A 560 3.03 -3.05 -33.42
C ILE A 560 1.60 -3.55 -33.58
N ARG A 561 1.22 -4.54 -32.79
CA ARG A 561 -0.17 -4.97 -32.68
C ARG A 561 -0.93 -3.95 -31.84
N GLU A 562 -2.00 -3.37 -32.39
CA GLU A 562 -2.87 -2.47 -31.64
C GLU A 562 -3.60 -3.23 -30.54
N ASN A 563 -3.42 -2.77 -29.30
CA ASN A 563 -4.15 -3.24 -28.14
C ASN A 563 -4.38 -2.04 -27.19
N PRO A 564 -5.50 -1.32 -27.35
CA PRO A 564 -5.79 -0.13 -26.55
C PRO A 564 -5.84 -0.42 -25.04
N ASP A 565 -6.42 -1.55 -24.64
CA ASP A 565 -6.56 -1.93 -23.22
C ASP A 565 -5.19 -2.16 -22.58
N LEU A 566 -4.30 -2.87 -23.27
CA LEU A 566 -2.92 -3.05 -22.81
C LEU A 566 -2.16 -1.73 -22.74
N LEU A 567 -2.38 -0.82 -23.70
CA LEU A 567 -1.75 0.49 -23.66
C LEU A 567 -2.27 1.32 -22.47
N ASP A 568 -3.57 1.28 -22.18
CA ASP A 568 -4.17 1.94 -21.01
C ASP A 568 -3.58 1.39 -19.71
N GLU A 569 -3.38 0.08 -19.62
CA GLU A 569 -2.72 -0.57 -18.50
C GLU A 569 -1.26 -0.12 -18.36
N VAL A 570 -0.45 -0.24 -19.43
CA VAL A 570 0.98 0.11 -19.42
C VAL A 570 1.22 1.57 -19.09
N VAL A 571 0.40 2.49 -19.62
CA VAL A 571 0.47 3.92 -19.29
C VAL A 571 0.32 4.14 -17.78
N ASN A 572 -0.53 3.35 -17.13
CA ASN A 572 -0.81 3.44 -15.71
C ASN A 572 0.06 2.54 -14.83
N LEU A 573 1.05 1.83 -15.40
CA LEU A 573 2.06 1.05 -14.68
C LEU A 573 3.42 1.75 -14.58
N VAL A 574 3.64 2.84 -15.34
CA VAL A 574 4.94 3.55 -15.37
C VAL A 574 4.77 5.04 -15.11
N GLU A 575 5.78 5.66 -14.49
CA GLU A 575 5.88 7.12 -14.34
C GLU A 575 6.97 7.73 -15.24
N VAL A 576 8.00 6.95 -15.60
CA VAL A 576 9.07 7.32 -16.55
C VAL A 576 8.96 6.41 -17.78
N PRO A 577 8.24 6.81 -18.84
CA PRO A 577 8.01 5.94 -19.98
C PRO A 577 9.33 5.66 -20.74
N THR A 578 9.75 4.40 -20.74
CA THR A 578 10.94 3.93 -21.46
C THR A 578 10.60 2.65 -22.22
N ALA A 579 10.59 2.72 -23.55
CA ALA A 579 10.42 1.56 -24.41
C ALA A 579 11.77 0.86 -24.61
N ILE A 580 11.77 -0.48 -24.54
CA ILE A 580 12.96 -1.31 -24.71
C ILE A 580 12.70 -2.27 -25.87
N LEU A 581 13.69 -2.45 -26.74
CA LEU A 581 13.66 -3.44 -27.81
C LEU A 581 14.45 -4.68 -27.36
N GLY A 582 13.73 -5.76 -27.08
CA GLY A 582 14.33 -7.07 -26.76
C GLY A 582 14.61 -7.91 -28.00
N SER A 583 15.46 -8.93 -27.85
CA SER A 583 15.66 -9.97 -28.85
C SER A 583 15.65 -11.33 -28.18
N PHE A 584 15.21 -12.36 -28.91
CA PHE A 584 15.30 -13.74 -28.44
C PHE A 584 16.61 -14.35 -28.93
N GLY A 585 17.25 -15.15 -28.07
CA GLY A 585 18.38 -15.99 -28.49
C GLY A 585 17.98 -16.87 -29.67
N LYS A 586 18.92 -17.14 -30.58
CA LYS A 586 18.70 -18.13 -31.64
C LYS A 586 18.46 -19.48 -30.97
N ARG A 587 17.24 -20.01 -31.12
CA ARG A 587 16.88 -21.35 -30.67
C ARG A 587 17.72 -22.42 -31.36
#